data_AF-A0A1B7HX21-F1
#
_entry.id   AF-A0A1B7HX21-F1
#
_cell.length_a   1.000
_cell.length_b   1.000
_cell.length_c   1.000
_cell.angle_alpha   90.00
_cell.angle_beta   90.00
_cell.angle_gamma   90.00
#
_symmetry.space_group_name_H-M   'P 1'
#
loop_
_entity.id
_entity.type
_entity.pdbx_description
1 polymer ?
#
loop_
_entity_poly.entity_id
_entity_poly.type
_entity_poly.pdbx_seq_one_letter_code
_entity_poly.pdbx_strand_id
1 'polypeptide(L)'
;MGEERRNINNNTHIVLYDEVSGLCPKCSKPLMVQNGKRKIKIYEVAHIYPFSPRKGEKELLKNEPLLCDDVDSEDNLIALCRDCHKLFDNPRTIEGYREICAIKKQLRQAAQIKNRQYNFKIEEDIKEIIDKLSTLEPREDSQLSYNAMRVDDKINSESGPVFKIKIKAQVTYFYTEIKKLFQQLDQRIPNTSEIIFNEVKTYYLTLKRENLSQSEIYDHLINWIKTNTKETNNVAAEVLVCFFIQNCEVYS
;
A
#
# COMPACT_ATOMS: atom_id res chain seq x y z
N MET A 1 26.47 -35.05 -0.84
CA MET A 1 25.46 -35.12 -1.92
C MET A 1 25.30 -33.70 -2.43
N GLY A 2 25.59 -33.45 -3.71
CA GLY A 2 25.32 -32.13 -4.29
C GLY A 2 23.83 -31.97 -4.46
N GLU A 3 23.27 -30.86 -3.98
CA GLU A 3 21.87 -30.52 -4.22
C GLU A 3 21.63 -30.41 -5.73
N GLU A 4 20.57 -31.05 -6.23
CA GLU A 4 20.17 -30.95 -7.63
C GLU A 4 19.55 -29.57 -7.88
N ARG A 5 20.06 -28.86 -8.89
CA ARG A 5 19.51 -27.57 -9.32
C ARG A 5 18.06 -27.75 -9.77
N ARG A 6 17.12 -27.02 -9.16
CA ARG A 6 15.73 -27.06 -9.63
C ARG A 6 15.67 -26.46 -11.03
N ASN A 7 14.81 -27.05 -11.86
CA ASN A 7 14.55 -26.49 -13.18
C ASN A 7 13.74 -25.19 -13.00
N ILE A 8 14.27 -24.07 -13.51
CA ILE A 8 13.58 -22.78 -13.49
C ILE A 8 12.36 -22.88 -14.42
N ASN A 9 11.17 -22.93 -13.83
CA ASN A 9 9.94 -23.16 -14.57
C ASN A 9 9.49 -21.91 -15.36
N ASN A 10 8.49 -22.07 -16.23
CA ASN A 10 7.97 -20.98 -17.06
C ASN A 10 7.39 -19.81 -16.26
N ASN A 11 6.79 -20.07 -15.09
CA ASN A 11 6.22 -19.02 -14.25
C ASN A 11 7.33 -18.16 -13.64
N THR A 12 8.41 -18.77 -13.14
CA THR A 12 9.58 -18.04 -12.65
C THR A 12 10.18 -17.16 -13.75
N HIS A 13 10.23 -17.64 -14.99
CA HIS A 13 10.64 -16.83 -16.14
C HIS A 13 9.71 -15.61 -16.38
N ILE A 14 8.40 -15.76 -16.23
CA ILE A 14 7.45 -14.66 -16.37
C ILE A 14 7.65 -13.64 -15.25
N VAL A 15 7.77 -14.10 -14.00
CA VAL A 15 7.95 -13.24 -12.83
C VAL A 15 9.25 -12.43 -12.94
N LEU A 16 10.37 -13.08 -13.24
CA LEU A 16 11.66 -12.40 -13.39
C LEU A 16 11.69 -11.42 -14.58
N TYR A 17 10.92 -11.71 -15.64
CA TYR A 17 10.77 -10.79 -16.78
C TYR A 17 9.93 -9.56 -16.41
N ASP A 18 8.82 -9.72 -15.68
CA ASP A 18 8.01 -8.59 -15.18
C ASP A 18 8.78 -7.76 -14.14
N GLU A 19 9.53 -8.42 -13.26
CA GLU A 19 10.34 -7.77 -12.22
C GLU A 19 11.33 -6.75 -12.83
N VAL A 20 11.97 -7.09 -13.95
CA VAL A 20 12.86 -6.17 -14.70
C VAL A 20 12.12 -5.32 -15.74
N SER A 21 10.79 -5.31 -15.73
CA SER A 21 9.94 -4.56 -16.65
C SER A 21 10.23 -4.84 -18.13
N GLY A 22 10.62 -6.09 -18.44
CA GLY A 22 10.93 -6.54 -19.80
C GLY A 22 12.20 -5.97 -20.43
N LEU A 23 13.00 -5.23 -19.66
CA LEU A 23 14.28 -4.64 -20.09
C LEU A 23 15.42 -5.21 -19.25
N CYS A 24 16.61 -5.32 -19.85
CA CYS A 24 17.79 -5.72 -19.10
C CYS A 24 18.11 -4.63 -18.06
N PRO A 25 18.17 -4.93 -16.76
CA PRO A 25 18.37 -3.90 -15.74
C PRO A 25 19.77 -3.28 -15.75
N LYS A 26 20.74 -3.88 -16.46
CA LYS A 26 22.09 -3.31 -16.62
C LYS A 26 22.26 -2.37 -17.81
N CYS A 27 21.53 -2.59 -18.90
CA CYS A 27 21.77 -1.89 -20.18
C CYS A 27 20.52 -1.45 -20.92
N SER A 28 19.35 -1.68 -20.33
CA SER A 28 18.03 -1.31 -20.85
C SER A 28 17.64 -1.93 -22.18
N LYS A 29 18.42 -2.89 -22.70
CA LYS A 29 18.05 -3.65 -23.92
C LYS A 29 16.76 -4.45 -23.68
N PRO A 30 15.83 -4.48 -24.64
CA PRO A 30 14.65 -5.34 -24.56
C PRO A 30 15.03 -6.82 -24.36
N LEU A 31 14.27 -7.53 -23.53
CA LEU A 31 14.49 -8.96 -23.26
C LEU A 31 13.64 -9.87 -24.16
N MET A 32 12.73 -9.30 -24.93
CA MET A 32 11.97 -9.98 -25.98
C MET A 32 12.00 -9.18 -27.28
N VAL A 33 12.04 -9.89 -28.41
CA VAL A 33 12.02 -9.29 -29.75
C VAL A 33 10.98 -9.97 -30.63
N GLN A 34 10.44 -9.20 -31.57
CA GLN A 34 9.57 -9.73 -32.61
C GLN A 34 10.42 -10.42 -33.69
N ASN A 35 10.07 -11.67 -34.02
CA ASN A 35 10.63 -12.39 -35.16
C ASN A 35 9.48 -12.93 -36.01
N GLY A 36 9.19 -12.23 -37.11
CA GLY A 36 8.00 -12.48 -37.93
C GLY A 36 6.72 -12.34 -37.11
N LYS A 37 5.94 -13.41 -36.98
CA LYS A 37 4.69 -13.45 -36.20
C LYS A 37 4.88 -13.87 -34.74
N ARG A 38 6.10 -14.23 -34.30
CA ARG A 38 6.37 -14.75 -32.96
C ARG A 38 7.16 -13.76 -32.12
N LYS A 39 6.92 -13.73 -30.80
CA LYS A 39 7.82 -13.11 -29.83
C LYS A 39 8.84 -14.14 -29.34
N ILE A 40 10.11 -13.76 -29.35
CA ILE A 40 11.22 -14.63 -28.93
C ILE A 40 11.91 -14.02 -27.71
N LYS A 41 12.18 -14.89 -26.73
CA LYS A 41 12.99 -14.59 -25.55
C LYS A 41 14.47 -14.44 -25.94
N ILE A 42 15.08 -13.30 -25.58
CA ILE A 42 16.52 -13.03 -25.81
C ILE A 42 17.29 -12.75 -24.52
N TYR A 43 16.76 -13.24 -23.41
CA TYR A 43 17.35 -13.13 -22.08
C TYR A 43 17.63 -14.50 -21.47
N GLU A 44 18.49 -14.51 -20.46
CA GLU A 44 18.83 -15.66 -19.62
C GLU A 44 18.62 -15.31 -18.15
N VAL A 45 18.41 -16.34 -17.33
CA VAL A 45 18.27 -16.16 -15.87
C VAL A 45 19.60 -16.50 -15.22
N ALA A 46 20.19 -15.50 -14.58
CA ALA A 46 21.45 -15.60 -13.87
C ALA A 46 21.19 -15.90 -12.39
N HIS A 47 22.05 -16.71 -11.78
CA HIS A 47 22.14 -16.81 -10.33
C HIS A 47 23.03 -15.69 -9.82
N ILE A 48 22.50 -14.85 -8.93
CA ILE A 48 23.22 -13.71 -8.36
C ILE A 48 24.39 -14.24 -7.54
N TYR A 49 24.12 -15.07 -6.53
CA TYR A 49 25.11 -15.95 -5.92
C TYR A 49 25.13 -17.28 -6.68
N PRO A 50 26.29 -17.79 -7.15
CA PRO A 50 26.32 -18.99 -7.98
C PRO A 50 25.68 -20.19 -7.27
N PHE A 51 24.89 -20.99 -8.01
CA PHE A 51 24.30 -22.22 -7.48
C PHE A 51 25.38 -23.23 -7.03
N SER A 52 26.42 -23.41 -7.85
CA SER A 52 27.57 -24.28 -7.58
C SER A 52 28.88 -23.51 -7.72
N PRO A 53 29.22 -22.62 -6.76
CA PRO A 53 30.38 -21.76 -6.88
C PRO A 53 31.67 -22.58 -6.84
N ARG A 54 32.59 -22.26 -7.75
CA ARG A 54 33.95 -22.83 -7.74
C ARG A 54 34.68 -22.39 -6.47
N LYS A 55 35.74 -23.11 -6.08
CA LYS A 55 36.56 -22.75 -4.91
C LYS A 55 37.01 -21.28 -4.91
N GLY A 56 37.43 -20.77 -6.08
CA GLY A 56 37.82 -19.37 -6.24
C GLY A 56 36.65 -18.39 -6.06
N GLU A 57 35.44 -18.73 -6.52
CA GLU A 57 34.25 -17.89 -6.34
C GLU A 57 33.76 -17.87 -4.89
N LYS A 58 33.82 -19.03 -4.21
CA LYS A 58 33.53 -19.11 -2.77
C LYS A 58 34.45 -18.21 -1.96
N GLU A 59 35.75 -18.23 -2.26
CA GLU A 59 36.73 -17.39 -1.59
C GLU A 59 36.55 -15.91 -1.93
N LEU A 60 36.28 -15.59 -3.20
CA LEU A 60 36.03 -14.23 -3.67
C LEU A 60 34.82 -13.58 -2.98
N LEU A 61 33.73 -14.34 -2.81
CA LEU A 61 32.46 -13.85 -2.28
C LEU A 61 32.25 -14.11 -0.78
N LYS A 62 33.25 -14.64 -0.06
CA LYS A 62 33.10 -15.09 1.34
C LYS A 62 32.60 -14.01 2.32
N ASN A 63 32.92 -12.74 2.03
CA ASN A 63 32.56 -11.58 2.85
C ASN A 63 31.41 -10.77 2.26
N GLU A 64 30.82 -11.23 1.16
CA GLU A 64 29.73 -10.53 0.48
C GLU A 64 28.36 -10.95 1.04
N PRO A 65 27.39 -10.03 1.09
CA PRO A 65 26.07 -10.35 1.60
C PRO A 65 25.33 -11.32 0.66
N LEU A 66 24.69 -12.33 1.23
CA LEU A 66 23.71 -13.16 0.53
C LEU A 66 22.35 -12.47 0.54
N LEU A 67 21.60 -12.57 -0.56
CA LEU A 67 20.25 -12.01 -0.65
C LEU A 67 19.20 -12.90 0.03
N CYS A 68 19.47 -14.20 0.13
CA CYS A 68 18.66 -15.23 0.75
C CYS A 68 19.51 -16.46 1.06
N ASP A 69 19.03 -17.30 1.99
CA ASP A 69 19.74 -18.52 2.40
C ASP A 69 19.60 -19.65 1.36
N ASP A 70 18.46 -19.73 0.66
CA ASP A 70 18.24 -20.67 -0.45
C ASP A 70 18.85 -20.11 -1.74
N VAL A 71 19.92 -20.74 -2.23
CA VAL A 71 20.62 -20.36 -3.47
C VAL A 71 19.77 -20.56 -4.73
N ASP A 72 18.70 -21.35 -4.66
CA ASP A 72 17.76 -21.58 -5.76
C ASP A 72 16.46 -20.79 -5.57
N SER A 73 16.42 -19.88 -4.59
CA SER A 73 15.32 -18.94 -4.42
C SER A 73 15.23 -17.99 -5.61
N GLU A 74 14.00 -17.61 -5.98
CA GLU A 74 13.75 -16.54 -6.95
C GLU A 74 14.41 -15.22 -6.55
N ASP A 75 14.61 -14.99 -5.25
CA ASP A 75 15.34 -13.83 -4.72
C ASP A 75 16.82 -13.81 -5.12
N ASN A 76 17.39 -14.97 -5.46
CA ASN A 76 18.75 -15.13 -5.96
C ASN A 76 18.81 -15.20 -7.50
N LEU A 77 17.69 -15.03 -8.19
CA LEU A 77 17.61 -15.08 -9.65
C LEU A 77 17.35 -13.69 -10.24
N ILE A 78 17.91 -13.43 -11.42
CA ILE A 78 17.65 -12.20 -12.17
C ILE A 78 17.68 -12.45 -13.67
N ALA A 79 16.75 -11.80 -14.40
CA ALA A 79 16.73 -11.84 -15.86
C ALA A 79 17.70 -10.80 -16.45
N LEU A 80 18.65 -11.25 -17.28
CA LEU A 80 19.63 -10.40 -17.96
C LEU A 80 19.65 -10.71 -19.45
N CYS A 81 19.98 -9.71 -20.28
CA CYS A 81 20.34 -10.01 -21.66
C CYS A 81 21.62 -10.87 -21.70
N ARG A 82 21.81 -11.64 -22.79
CA ARG A 82 22.93 -12.58 -22.91
C ARG A 82 24.31 -11.92 -22.72
N ASP A 83 24.47 -10.69 -23.22
CA ASP A 83 25.72 -9.92 -23.07
C ASP A 83 26.02 -9.61 -21.60
N CYS A 84 25.03 -9.06 -20.88
CA CYS A 84 25.19 -8.70 -19.47
C CYS A 84 25.33 -9.93 -18.58
N HIS A 85 24.63 -11.03 -18.89
CA HIS A 85 24.80 -12.29 -18.19
C HIS A 85 26.22 -12.83 -18.33
N LYS A 86 26.76 -12.85 -19.56
CA LYS A 86 28.13 -13.30 -19.82
C LYS A 86 29.17 -12.45 -19.11
N LEU A 87 29.01 -11.12 -19.15
CA LEU A 87 29.90 -10.17 -18.46
C LEU A 87 29.84 -10.32 -16.93
N PHE A 88 28.67 -10.67 -16.39
CA PHE A 88 28.50 -10.89 -14.96
C PHE A 88 29.16 -12.17 -14.47
N ASP A 89 29.04 -13.27 -15.22
CA ASP A 89 29.55 -14.58 -14.80
C ASP A 89 31.04 -14.80 -15.12
N ASN A 90 31.58 -14.15 -16.17
CA ASN A 90 32.90 -14.52 -16.72
C ASN A 90 33.76 -13.30 -17.13
N PRO A 91 34.73 -12.87 -16.28
CA PRO A 91 34.97 -13.32 -14.91
C PRO A 91 33.99 -12.67 -13.93
N ARG A 92 33.61 -13.42 -12.89
CA ARG A 92 32.90 -12.88 -11.75
C ARG A 92 33.79 -11.97 -10.92
N THR A 93 33.25 -10.80 -10.54
CA THR A 93 33.94 -9.80 -9.70
C THR A 93 33.08 -9.41 -8.51
N ILE A 94 33.71 -8.87 -7.45
CA ILE A 94 33.00 -8.36 -6.27
C ILE A 94 32.11 -7.17 -6.67
N GLU A 95 32.63 -6.29 -7.52
CA GLU A 95 31.92 -5.10 -7.99
C GLU A 95 30.66 -5.49 -8.78
N GLY A 96 30.79 -6.45 -9.71
CA GLY A 96 29.67 -6.96 -10.49
C GLY A 96 28.63 -7.67 -9.63
N TYR A 97 29.08 -8.43 -8.62
CA TYR A 97 28.19 -9.07 -7.63
C TYR A 97 27.39 -8.05 -6.84
N ARG A 98 28.06 -7.04 -6.26
CA ARG A 98 27.42 -5.98 -5.47
C ARG A 98 26.43 -5.16 -6.29
N GLU A 99 26.79 -4.84 -7.54
CA GLU A 99 25.91 -4.13 -8.47
C GLU A 99 24.62 -4.90 -8.72
N ILE A 100 24.72 -6.19 -9.09
CA ILE A 100 23.52 -7.02 -9.30
C ILE A 100 22.72 -7.20 -8.01
N CYS A 101 23.37 -7.33 -6.85
CA CYS A 101 22.68 -7.38 -5.57
C CYS A 101 21.89 -6.09 -5.30
N ALA A 102 22.47 -4.93 -5.57
CA ALA A 102 21.80 -3.64 -5.41
C ALA A 102 20.60 -3.51 -6.34
N ILE A 103 20.76 -3.90 -7.62
CA ILE A 103 19.67 -3.94 -8.60
C ILE A 103 18.55 -4.85 -8.12
N LYS A 104 18.84 -6.09 -7.72
CA LYS A 104 17.81 -7.04 -7.25
C LYS A 104 17.07 -6.50 -6.03
N LYS A 105 17.76 -5.86 -5.07
CA LYS A 105 17.11 -5.22 -3.91
C LYS A 105 16.11 -4.13 -4.33
N GLN A 106 16.49 -3.27 -5.27
CA GLN A 106 15.60 -2.23 -5.78
C GLN A 106 14.38 -2.82 -6.49
N LEU A 107 14.59 -3.84 -7.32
CA LEU A 107 13.51 -4.52 -8.04
C LEU A 107 12.52 -5.19 -7.10
N ARG A 108 13.01 -5.90 -6.08
CA ARG A 108 12.18 -6.52 -5.04
C ARG A 108 11.37 -5.48 -4.28
N GLN A 109 11.99 -4.36 -3.91
CA GLN A 109 11.28 -3.27 -3.24
C GLN A 109 10.17 -2.70 -4.13
N ALA A 110 10.44 -2.47 -5.42
CA ALA A 110 9.45 -2.00 -6.38
C ALA A 110 8.28 -2.99 -6.55
N ALA A 111 8.58 -4.29 -6.65
CA ALA A 111 7.56 -5.34 -6.73
C ALA A 111 6.70 -5.41 -5.46
N GLN A 112 7.31 -5.26 -4.28
CA GLN A 112 6.59 -5.19 -3.01
C GLN A 112 5.67 -3.96 -2.94
N ILE A 113 6.13 -2.79 -3.38
CA ILE A 113 5.31 -1.57 -3.44
C ILE A 113 4.13 -1.77 -4.40
N LYS A 114 4.37 -2.27 -5.61
CA LYS A 114 3.34 -2.57 -6.61
C LYS A 114 2.27 -3.53 -6.06
N ASN A 115 2.69 -4.60 -5.39
CA ASN A 115 1.76 -5.56 -4.78
C ASN A 115 0.99 -4.97 -3.59
N ARG A 116 1.64 -4.14 -2.76
CA ARG A 116 0.96 -3.43 -1.65
C ARG A 116 -0.06 -2.41 -2.16
N GLN A 117 0.19 -1.75 -3.29
CA GLN A 117 -0.73 -0.78 -3.88
C GLN A 117 -2.10 -1.42 -4.22
N TYR A 118 -2.13 -2.69 -4.65
CA TYR A 118 -3.40 -3.41 -4.88
C TYR A 118 -4.15 -3.75 -3.57
N ASN A 119 -3.40 -3.99 -2.49
CA ASN A 119 -3.95 -4.33 -1.18
C ASN A 119 -4.24 -3.11 -0.31
N PHE A 120 -3.92 -1.90 -0.77
CA PHE A 120 -4.22 -0.67 -0.05
C PHE A 120 -5.70 -0.35 -0.24
N LYS A 121 -6.53 -1.04 0.54
CA LYS A 121 -7.97 -0.86 0.59
C LYS A 121 -8.36 -0.23 1.91
N ILE A 122 -8.38 1.11 1.92
CA ILE A 122 -8.95 1.92 3.00
C ILE A 122 -10.36 1.44 3.42
N GLU A 123 -11.06 0.76 2.52
CA GLU A 123 -12.36 0.15 2.77
C GLU A 123 -12.34 -0.84 3.94
N GLU A 124 -11.29 -1.66 4.08
CA GLU A 124 -11.19 -2.63 5.19
C GLU A 124 -10.89 -1.92 6.52
N ASP A 125 -10.03 -0.90 6.49
CA ASP A 125 -9.70 -0.10 7.68
C ASP A 125 -10.91 0.71 8.19
N ILE A 126 -11.66 1.35 7.28
CA ILE A 126 -12.89 2.08 7.63
C ILE A 126 -13.96 1.10 8.12
N LYS A 127 -14.08 -0.07 7.50
CA LYS A 127 -15.02 -1.12 7.94
C LYS A 127 -14.74 -1.56 9.38
N GLU A 128 -13.48 -1.79 9.73
CA GLU A 128 -13.10 -2.15 11.10
C GLU A 128 -13.56 -1.10 12.13
N ILE A 129 -13.46 0.19 11.77
CA ILE A 129 -13.94 1.29 12.62
C ILE A 129 -15.46 1.22 12.79
N ILE A 130 -16.20 1.01 11.69
CA ILE A 130 -17.66 0.90 11.72
C ILE A 130 -18.13 -0.29 12.58
N ASP A 131 -17.49 -1.45 12.45
CA ASP A 131 -17.81 -2.65 13.23
C ASP A 131 -17.58 -2.41 14.73
N LYS A 132 -16.46 -1.78 15.09
CA LYS A 132 -16.16 -1.42 16.48
C LYS A 132 -17.15 -0.37 17.01
N LEU A 133 -17.47 0.66 16.23
CA LEU A 133 -18.47 1.66 16.60
C LEU A 133 -19.84 1.03 16.89
N SER A 134 -20.22 0.01 16.12
CA SER A 134 -21.50 -0.70 16.27
C SER A 134 -21.63 -1.49 17.57
N THR A 135 -20.51 -1.78 18.23
CA THR A 135 -20.43 -2.59 19.46
C THR A 135 -19.98 -1.79 20.67
N LEU A 136 -19.79 -0.46 20.53
CA LEU A 136 -19.38 0.40 21.64
C LEU A 136 -20.51 0.48 22.68
N GLU A 137 -20.21 0.03 23.89
CA GLU A 137 -21.08 0.25 25.03
C GLU A 137 -20.98 1.69 25.56
N PRO A 138 -22.08 2.26 26.08
CA PRO A 138 -22.05 3.55 26.73
C PRO A 138 -21.06 3.59 27.89
N ARG A 139 -20.15 4.57 27.89
CA ARG A 139 -19.29 4.87 29.04
C ARG A 139 -19.82 6.10 29.75
N GLU A 140 -20.09 5.97 31.05
CA GLU A 140 -20.57 7.06 31.92
C GLU A 140 -19.56 8.23 32.03
N ASP A 141 -18.28 7.98 31.71
CA ASP A 141 -17.19 8.95 31.80
C ASP A 141 -16.89 9.70 30.49
N SER A 142 -17.84 9.79 29.55
CA SER A 142 -17.67 10.63 28.35
C SER A 142 -17.69 12.12 28.75
N GLN A 143 -16.59 12.60 29.33
CA GLN A 143 -16.39 14.00 29.63
C GLN A 143 -16.59 14.82 28.35
N LEU A 144 -17.35 15.91 28.47
CA LEU A 144 -17.52 16.95 27.46
C LEU A 144 -16.16 17.28 26.82
N SER A 145 -15.97 16.76 25.61
CA SER A 145 -14.77 17.00 24.83
C SER A 145 -14.71 18.49 24.46
N TYR A 146 -13.62 19.19 24.81
CA TYR A 146 -13.32 20.56 24.36
C TYR A 146 -13.45 20.74 22.83
N ASN A 147 -13.40 19.63 22.07
CA ASN A 147 -13.56 19.60 20.62
C ASN A 147 -14.97 19.96 20.14
N ALA A 148 -16.02 19.78 20.97
CA ALA A 148 -17.40 20.10 20.60
C ALA A 148 -17.62 21.59 20.25
N MET A 149 -16.76 22.49 20.75
CA MET A 149 -16.85 23.92 20.46
C MET A 149 -16.50 24.27 19.00
N ARG A 150 -15.66 23.49 18.32
CA ARG A 150 -15.28 23.78 16.92
C ARG A 150 -16.35 23.37 15.90
N VAL A 151 -17.26 22.46 16.26
CA VAL A 151 -18.40 22.13 15.39
C VAL A 151 -19.30 23.35 15.19
N ASP A 152 -19.41 24.21 16.21
CA ASP A 152 -20.29 25.37 16.16
C ASP A 152 -19.89 26.38 15.08
N ASP A 153 -18.59 26.45 14.77
CA ASP A 153 -18.00 27.34 13.75
C ASP A 153 -18.05 26.76 12.33
N LYS A 154 -18.28 25.43 12.20
CA LYS A 154 -18.26 24.72 10.91
C LYS A 154 -19.65 24.56 10.28
N ILE A 155 -20.72 24.62 11.08
CA ILE A 155 -22.09 24.40 10.60
C ILE A 155 -22.82 25.72 10.39
N ASN A 156 -23.23 25.97 9.14
CA ASN A 156 -23.94 27.18 8.76
C ASN A 156 -25.33 27.23 9.41
N SER A 157 -25.81 28.44 9.73
CA SER A 157 -27.16 28.63 10.30
C SER A 157 -28.28 28.13 9.37
N GLU A 158 -28.06 28.17 8.06
CA GLU A 158 -29.00 27.70 7.02
C GLU A 158 -29.27 26.19 7.11
N SER A 159 -28.35 25.40 7.66
CA SER A 159 -28.51 23.96 7.87
C SER A 159 -29.50 23.60 8.99
N GLY A 160 -29.91 24.60 9.79
CA GLY A 160 -30.92 24.46 10.81
C GLY A 160 -30.42 23.91 12.16
N PRO A 161 -31.11 24.23 13.27
CA PRO A 161 -30.66 23.89 14.63
C PRO A 161 -30.64 22.39 14.91
N VAL A 162 -31.56 21.62 14.33
CA VAL A 162 -31.64 20.16 14.54
C VAL A 162 -30.40 19.46 13.99
N PHE A 163 -29.97 19.83 12.78
CA PHE A 163 -28.75 19.28 12.16
C PHE A 163 -27.51 19.60 12.99
N LYS A 164 -27.39 20.85 13.46
CA LYS A 164 -26.29 21.28 14.33
C LYS A 164 -26.24 20.50 15.65
N ILE A 165 -27.39 20.34 16.32
CA ILE A 165 -27.50 19.57 17.57
C ILE A 165 -27.10 18.11 17.33
N LYS A 166 -27.58 17.51 16.24
CA LYS A 166 -27.27 16.12 15.87
C LYS A 166 -25.77 15.89 15.74
N ILE A 167 -25.07 16.68 14.92
CA ILE A 167 -23.62 16.55 14.72
C ILE A 167 -22.89 16.76 16.04
N LYS A 168 -23.26 17.82 16.78
CA LYS A 168 -22.59 18.16 18.04
C LYS A 168 -22.73 17.06 19.08
N ALA A 169 -23.91 16.46 19.24
CA ALA A 169 -24.14 15.37 20.18
C ALA A 169 -23.27 14.16 19.84
N GLN A 170 -23.22 13.76 18.56
CA GLN A 170 -22.44 12.61 18.12
C GLN A 170 -20.93 12.84 18.26
N VAL A 171 -20.43 14.02 17.87
CA VAL A 171 -19.02 14.39 18.07
C VAL A 171 -18.68 14.38 19.56
N THR A 172 -19.51 14.98 20.40
CA THR A 172 -19.25 15.05 21.85
C THR A 172 -19.11 13.67 22.46
N TYR A 173 -19.96 12.74 22.04
CA TYR A 173 -20.01 11.39 22.62
C TYR A 173 -18.94 10.45 22.04
N PHE A 174 -18.76 10.41 20.72
CA PHE A 174 -17.95 9.38 20.05
C PHE A 174 -16.52 9.81 19.70
N TYR A 175 -16.19 11.11 19.72
CA TYR A 175 -14.91 11.61 19.17
C TYR A 175 -13.68 10.95 19.77
N THR A 176 -13.63 10.83 21.10
CA THR A 176 -12.48 10.25 21.81
C THR A 176 -12.27 8.78 21.46
N GLU A 177 -13.35 8.01 21.38
CA GLU A 177 -13.27 6.58 21.06
C GLU A 177 -12.87 6.37 19.60
N ILE A 178 -13.46 7.11 18.65
CA ILE A 178 -13.06 7.06 17.24
C ILE A 178 -11.58 7.44 17.06
N LYS A 179 -11.11 8.47 17.78
CA LYS A 179 -9.70 8.86 17.75
C LYS A 179 -8.78 7.74 18.24
N LYS A 180 -9.17 7.01 19.29
CA LYS A 180 -8.42 5.82 19.76
C LYS A 180 -8.42 4.71 18.70
N LEU A 181 -9.53 4.49 18.01
CA LEU A 181 -9.61 3.50 16.93
C LEU A 181 -8.62 3.82 15.79
N PHE A 182 -8.56 5.09 15.37
CA PHE A 182 -7.58 5.53 14.37
C PHE A 182 -6.13 5.42 14.88
N GLN A 183 -5.86 5.72 16.16
CA GLN A 183 -4.54 5.52 16.75
C GLN A 183 -4.12 4.03 16.77
N GLN A 184 -5.06 3.11 17.01
CA GLN A 184 -4.81 1.67 16.95
C GLN A 184 -4.55 1.18 15.52
N LEU A 185 -5.16 1.81 14.50
CA LEU A 185 -4.82 1.55 13.10
C LEU A 185 -3.40 2.00 12.80
N ASP A 186 -3.04 3.23 13.18
CA ASP A 186 -1.69 3.79 12.93
C ASP A 186 -0.57 3.01 13.63
N GLN A 187 -0.85 2.40 14.78
CA GLN A 187 0.10 1.50 15.46
C GLN A 187 0.37 0.22 14.67
N ARG A 188 -0.60 -0.27 13.90
CA ARG A 188 -0.46 -1.48 13.07
C ARG A 188 0.15 -1.14 11.71
N ILE A 189 -0.35 -0.08 11.09
CA ILE A 189 0.08 0.40 9.78
C ILE A 189 0.24 1.92 9.88
N PRO A 190 1.48 2.43 9.88
CA PRO A 190 1.73 3.87 10.03
C PRO A 190 1.04 4.70 8.93
N ASN A 191 0.50 5.85 9.34
CA ASN A 191 -0.16 6.87 8.49
C ASN A 191 -1.51 6.44 7.87
N THR A 192 -2.10 5.32 8.29
CA THR A 192 -3.41 4.89 7.79
C THR A 192 -4.50 5.93 8.06
N SER A 193 -4.54 6.53 9.25
CA SER A 193 -5.55 7.53 9.59
C SER A 193 -5.45 8.78 8.70
N GLU A 194 -4.23 9.28 8.46
CA GLU A 194 -3.99 10.44 7.62
C GLU A 194 -4.43 10.21 6.17
N ILE A 195 -4.18 9.02 5.64
CA ILE A 195 -4.61 8.66 4.28
C ILE A 195 -6.14 8.64 4.19
N ILE A 196 -6.83 8.00 5.15
CA ILE A 196 -8.30 8.00 5.22
C ILE A 196 -8.85 9.43 5.32
N PHE A 197 -8.26 10.27 6.18
CA PHE A 197 -8.70 11.66 6.36
C PHE A 197 -8.57 12.47 5.06
N ASN A 198 -7.48 12.26 4.33
CA ASN A 198 -7.23 12.92 3.07
C ASN A 198 -8.20 12.48 1.97
N GLU A 199 -8.54 11.19 1.89
CA GLU A 199 -9.53 10.72 0.92
C GLU A 199 -10.93 11.27 1.18
N VAL A 200 -11.37 11.28 2.44
CA VAL A 200 -12.65 11.90 2.83
C VAL A 200 -12.63 13.40 2.50
N LYS A 201 -11.52 14.09 2.78
CA LYS A 201 -11.34 15.51 2.43
C LYS A 201 -11.41 15.73 0.92
N THR A 202 -10.73 14.91 0.13
CA THR A 202 -10.77 14.98 -1.33
C THR A 202 -12.19 14.80 -1.84
N TYR A 203 -12.91 13.79 -1.36
CA TYR A 203 -14.29 13.58 -1.78
C TYR A 203 -15.21 14.74 -1.36
N TYR A 204 -15.08 15.24 -0.13
CA TYR A 204 -15.76 16.45 0.32
C TYR A 204 -15.51 17.64 -0.62
N LEU A 205 -14.26 17.91 -1.00
CA LEU A 205 -13.92 19.01 -1.92
C LEU A 205 -14.56 18.84 -3.30
N THR A 206 -14.69 17.59 -3.79
CA THR A 206 -15.42 17.34 -5.04
C THR A 206 -16.90 17.69 -4.93
N LEU A 207 -17.55 17.35 -3.81
CA LEU A 207 -18.96 17.70 -3.56
C LEU A 207 -19.15 19.22 -3.38
N LYS A 208 -18.22 19.88 -2.67
CA LYS A 208 -18.24 21.33 -2.46
C LYS A 208 -18.17 22.08 -3.80
N ARG A 209 -17.41 21.57 -4.77
CA ARG A 209 -17.29 22.17 -6.11
C ARG A 209 -18.62 22.19 -6.88
N GLU A 210 -19.52 21.24 -6.59
CA GLU A 210 -20.84 21.17 -7.20
C GLU A 210 -21.87 22.09 -6.52
N ASN A 211 -21.44 22.94 -5.58
CA ASN A 211 -22.27 23.88 -4.82
C ASN A 211 -23.40 23.23 -4.00
N LEU A 212 -23.17 22.00 -3.53
CA LEU A 212 -24.12 21.29 -2.66
C LEU A 212 -24.21 21.93 -1.26
N SER A 213 -25.39 21.85 -0.65
CA SER A 213 -25.62 22.26 0.74
C SER A 213 -24.91 21.33 1.73
N GLN A 214 -24.72 21.80 2.97
CA GLN A 214 -24.07 20.96 4.01
C GLN A 214 -24.83 19.66 4.26
N SER A 215 -26.16 19.68 4.25
CA SER A 215 -26.99 18.49 4.42
C SER A 215 -26.82 17.50 3.26
N GLU A 216 -26.78 17.98 2.01
CA GLU A 216 -26.55 17.11 0.85
C GLU A 216 -25.14 16.50 0.89
N ILE A 217 -24.12 17.30 1.20
CA ILE A 217 -22.75 16.83 1.36
C ILE A 217 -22.68 15.76 2.46
N TYR A 218 -23.37 15.96 3.58
CA TYR A 218 -23.43 15.02 4.69
C TYR A 218 -23.99 13.66 4.23
N ASP A 219 -25.12 13.65 3.53
CA ASP A 219 -25.73 12.43 3.02
C ASP A 219 -24.85 11.72 1.99
N HIS A 220 -24.17 12.49 1.13
CA HIS A 220 -23.21 11.94 0.17
C HIS A 220 -22.00 11.30 0.85
N LEU A 221 -21.44 11.92 1.91
CA LEU A 221 -20.34 11.35 2.68
C LEU A 221 -20.76 10.04 3.36
N ILE A 222 -21.96 9.97 3.93
CA ILE A 222 -22.49 8.73 4.55
C ILE A 222 -22.61 7.63 3.49
N ASN A 223 -23.19 7.94 2.33
CA ASN A 223 -23.36 6.97 1.25
C ASN A 223 -22.03 6.49 0.67
N TRP A 224 -21.03 7.37 0.59
CA TRP A 224 -19.68 7.00 0.15
C TRP A 224 -19.03 6.03 1.12
N ILE A 225 -19.07 6.30 2.43
CA ILE A 225 -18.55 5.40 3.46
C ILE A 225 -19.22 4.02 3.34
N LYS A 226 -20.55 3.97 3.26
CA LYS A 226 -21.30 2.71 3.14
C LYS A 226 -20.96 1.92 1.88
N THR A 227 -20.88 2.60 0.74
CA THR A 227 -20.62 1.96 -0.55
C THR A 227 -19.23 1.34 -0.57
N ASN A 228 -18.23 2.06 -0.05
CA ASN A 228 -16.85 1.60 -0.02
C ASN A 228 -16.64 0.47 0.99
N THR A 229 -17.21 0.58 2.19
CA THR A 229 -17.06 -0.45 3.24
C THR A 229 -17.98 -1.67 3.06
N LYS A 230 -18.98 -1.56 2.17
CA LYS A 230 -20.09 -2.53 2.03
C LYS A 230 -20.90 -2.71 3.32
N GLU A 231 -20.86 -1.72 4.21
CA GLU A 231 -21.58 -1.74 5.47
C GLU A 231 -22.99 -1.18 5.33
N THR A 232 -23.92 -1.79 6.06
CA THR A 232 -25.34 -1.37 6.11
C THR A 232 -25.68 -0.59 7.37
N ASN A 233 -24.76 -0.51 8.35
CA ASN A 233 -24.99 0.26 9.58
C ASN A 233 -24.93 1.76 9.30
N ASN A 234 -26.09 2.33 8.99
CA ASN A 234 -26.27 3.77 8.76
C ASN A 234 -25.82 4.61 9.96
N VAL A 235 -26.09 4.16 11.19
CA VAL A 235 -25.83 4.94 12.40
C VAL A 235 -24.33 5.05 12.65
N ALA A 236 -23.58 3.97 12.49
CA ALA A 236 -22.13 3.99 12.66
C ALA A 236 -21.43 4.81 11.56
N ALA A 237 -21.88 4.70 10.31
CA ALA A 237 -21.37 5.54 9.21
C ALA A 237 -21.65 7.04 9.46
N GLU A 238 -22.84 7.35 9.95
CA GLU A 238 -23.25 8.71 10.32
C GLU A 238 -22.35 9.32 11.39
N VAL A 239 -22.14 8.57 12.48
CA VAL A 239 -21.25 8.95 13.58
C VAL A 239 -19.83 9.19 13.09
N LEU A 240 -19.34 8.38 12.15
CA LEU A 240 -18.03 8.53 11.54
C LEU A 240 -17.93 9.78 10.66
N VAL A 241 -18.98 10.12 9.90
CA VAL A 241 -19.05 11.40 9.16
C VAL A 241 -19.03 12.59 10.12
N CYS A 242 -19.75 12.54 11.22
CA CYS A 242 -19.70 13.58 12.25
C CYS A 242 -18.28 13.75 12.81
N PHE A 243 -17.55 12.66 13.04
CA PHE A 243 -16.14 12.73 13.40
C PHE A 243 -15.29 13.42 12.32
N PHE A 244 -15.47 13.10 11.03
CA PHE A 244 -14.73 13.75 9.96
C PHE A 244 -15.06 15.23 9.79
N ILE A 245 -16.32 15.64 10.00
CA ILE A 245 -16.70 17.05 10.03
C ILE A 245 -15.90 17.80 11.08
N GLN A 246 -15.71 17.20 12.26
CA GLN A 246 -14.90 17.80 13.31
C GLN A 246 -13.40 17.74 13.00
N ASN A 247 -12.88 16.58 12.60
CA ASN A 247 -11.45 16.27 12.59
C ASN A 247 -10.75 16.63 11.28
N CYS A 248 -11.46 16.53 10.15
CA CYS A 248 -10.97 16.96 8.85
C CYS A 248 -11.42 18.41 8.61
N GLU A 249 -10.75 19.14 7.72
CA GLU A 249 -11.19 20.48 7.26
C GLU A 249 -12.49 20.44 6.41
N VAL A 250 -13.36 19.46 6.67
CA VAL A 250 -14.70 19.38 6.11
C VAL A 250 -15.52 20.53 6.67
N TYR A 251 -16.25 21.22 5.79
CA TYR A 251 -16.95 22.49 6.05
C TYR A 251 -16.07 23.67 6.50
N SER A 252 -14.74 23.56 6.34
CA SER A 252 -13.82 24.71 6.42
C SER A 252 -13.72 25.44 5.08
#